data_AF-A0A6P0XBR7-F1
#
_entry.id   AF-A0A6P0XBR7-F1
#
_cell.length_a   1.000
_cell.length_b   1.000
_cell.length_c   1.000
_cell.angle_alpha   90.00
_cell.angle_beta   90.00
_cell.angle_gamma   90.00
#
_symmetry.space_group_name_H-M   'P 1'
#
loop_
_entity.id
_entity.type
_entity.pdbx_description
1 polymer ?
#
loop_
_entity_poly.entity_id
_entity_poly.type
_entity_poly.pdbx_seq_one_letter_code
_entity_poly.pdbx_strand_id
1 'polypeptide(L)'
;MQILFLHSNFPAQFRHLAVALAKDPNNRVVFGTMRREGSLPGVTKALYSPNREAFPETHHYVRPLENAVLQGQAVYRMVEKLKAQGFIPDIVYGHSGWGPTLFIKDIFPKAKLLCYFEWFYHAHGSDADFDPTDPLTMDDEARIRIKNAPILIDLCSCDQGIAPT
;
A
#
# COMPACT_ATOMS: atom_id res chain seq x y z
N MET A 1 5.30 -7.62 -20.25
CA MET A 1 5.51 -7.93 -18.81
C MET A 1 4.19 -7.86 -18.05
N GLN A 2 4.08 -8.50 -16.89
CA GLN A 2 2.92 -8.40 -16.00
C GLN A 2 3.23 -7.45 -14.85
N ILE A 3 2.47 -6.37 -14.71
CA ILE A 3 2.75 -5.29 -13.75
C ILE A 3 1.52 -5.09 -12.87
N LEU A 4 1.74 -5.11 -11.56
CA LEU A 4 0.70 -4.87 -10.56
C LEU A 4 0.96 -3.57 -9.82
N PHE A 5 0.04 -2.62 -9.91
CA PHE A 5 0.01 -1.43 -9.06
C PHE A 5 -0.90 -1.67 -7.85
N LEU A 6 -0.51 -1.21 -6.66
CA LEU A 6 -1.29 -1.41 -5.43
C LEU A 6 -1.49 -0.12 -4.64
N HIS A 7 -2.73 0.35 -4.56
CA HIS A 7 -3.09 1.52 -3.76
C HIS A 7 -4.58 1.48 -3.39
N SER A 8 -4.93 1.83 -2.14
CA SER A 8 -6.33 1.78 -1.67
C SER A 8 -7.25 2.76 -2.42
N ASN A 9 -6.74 3.95 -2.74
CA ASN A 9 -7.33 4.91 -3.69
C ASN A 9 -6.91 4.63 -5.15
N PHE A 10 -7.61 5.24 -6.12
CA PHE A 10 -7.34 5.13 -7.55
C PHE A 10 -7.50 6.50 -8.25
N PRO A 11 -6.61 6.90 -9.20
CA PRO A 11 -5.37 6.23 -9.60
C PRO A 11 -4.14 6.64 -8.77
N ALA A 12 -4.35 7.51 -7.77
CA ALA A 12 -3.33 7.98 -6.83
C ALA A 12 -2.03 8.44 -7.52
N GLN A 13 -0.86 8.20 -6.92
CA GLN A 13 0.45 8.59 -7.43
C GLN A 13 0.88 7.81 -8.69
N PHE A 14 0.17 6.73 -9.05
CA PHE A 14 0.58 5.80 -10.11
C PHE A 14 -0.04 6.06 -11.48
N ARG A 15 -0.94 7.05 -11.60
CA ARG A 15 -1.71 7.35 -12.83
C ARG A 15 -0.84 7.38 -14.09
N HIS A 16 0.19 8.23 -14.08
CA HIS A 16 0.98 8.50 -15.27
C HIS A 16 1.82 7.29 -15.68
N LEU A 17 2.44 6.62 -14.72
CA LEU A 17 3.27 5.45 -14.97
C LEU A 17 2.44 4.25 -15.44
N ALA A 18 1.31 3.98 -14.79
CA ALA A 18 0.42 2.89 -15.18
C ALA A 18 -0.09 3.06 -16.63
N VAL A 19 -0.53 4.28 -17.00
CA VAL A 19 -0.96 4.59 -18.37
C VAL A 19 0.20 4.47 -19.35
N ALA A 20 1.39 4.97 -19.02
CA ALA A 20 2.55 4.89 -19.90
C ALA A 20 2.95 3.44 -20.20
N LEU A 21 3.02 2.58 -19.17
CA LEU A 21 3.35 1.16 -19.33
C LEU A 21 2.28 0.38 -20.09
N ALA A 22 1.00 0.77 -19.93
CA ALA A 22 -0.13 0.15 -20.63
C ALA A 22 -0.21 0.48 -22.12
N LYS A 23 0.59 1.44 -22.62
CA LYS A 23 0.66 1.73 -24.07
C LYS A 23 1.36 0.63 -24.87
N ASP A 24 2.24 -0.15 -24.23
CA ASP A 24 2.87 -1.29 -24.87
C ASP A 24 1.92 -2.50 -24.80
N PRO A 25 1.44 -3.04 -25.94
CA PRO A 25 0.51 -4.17 -25.97
C PRO A 25 1.13 -5.48 -25.41
N ASN A 26 2.45 -5.55 -25.26
CA ASN A 26 3.12 -6.69 -24.62
C ASN A 26 3.05 -6.63 -23.08
N ASN A 27 2.53 -5.53 -22.52
CA ASN A 27 2.31 -5.38 -21.10
C ASN A 27 0.87 -5.69 -20.69
N ARG A 28 0.74 -6.45 -19.60
CA ARG A 28 -0.53 -6.65 -18.88
C ARG A 28 -0.44 -5.86 -17.58
N VAL A 29 -1.12 -4.72 -17.54
CA VAL A 29 -1.11 -3.82 -16.37
C VAL A 29 -2.39 -4.00 -15.56
N VAL A 30 -2.24 -4.33 -14.28
CA VAL A 30 -3.33 -4.47 -13.31
C VAL A 30 -3.15 -3.44 -12.20
N PHE A 31 -4.26 -2.84 -11.74
CA PHE A 31 -4.27 -1.94 -10.60
C PHE A 31 -5.20 -2.50 -9.52
N GLY A 32 -4.61 -2.96 -8.42
CA GLY A 32 -5.32 -3.37 -7.20
C GLY A 32 -5.75 -2.16 -6.37
N THR A 33 -7.05 -2.02 -6.11
CA THR A 33 -7.60 -0.88 -5.36
C THR A 33 -8.92 -1.19 -4.64
N MET A 34 -9.30 -0.36 -3.67
CA MET A 34 -10.64 -0.39 -3.07
C MET A 34 -11.62 0.50 -3.82
N ARG A 35 -11.14 1.44 -4.64
CA ARG A 35 -11.96 2.45 -5.31
C ARG A 35 -12.65 1.92 -6.57
N ARG A 36 -13.98 1.98 -6.60
CA ARG A 36 -14.81 1.47 -7.71
C ARG A 36 -14.91 2.43 -8.89
N GLU A 37 -14.77 3.72 -8.67
CA GLU A 37 -14.90 4.74 -9.72
C GLU A 37 -13.61 4.87 -10.54
N GLY A 38 -13.75 5.47 -11.72
CA GLY A 38 -12.63 5.76 -12.61
C GLY A 38 -12.07 4.55 -13.37
N SER A 39 -11.40 4.86 -14.48
CA SER A 39 -10.69 3.90 -15.31
C SER A 39 -9.45 4.55 -15.90
N LEU A 40 -8.49 3.73 -16.34
CA LEU A 40 -7.32 4.17 -17.08
C LEU A 40 -7.21 3.33 -18.36
N PRO A 41 -6.91 3.92 -19.52
CA PRO A 41 -6.73 3.17 -20.77
C PRO A 41 -5.67 2.08 -20.63
N GLY A 42 -5.99 0.86 -21.06
CA GLY A 42 -5.07 -0.29 -21.03
C GLY A 42 -4.77 -0.87 -19.63
N VAL A 43 -5.38 -0.34 -18.57
CA VAL A 43 -5.18 -0.83 -17.19
C VAL A 43 -6.40 -1.60 -16.72
N THR A 44 -6.20 -2.84 -16.31
CA THR A 44 -7.27 -3.66 -15.71
C THR A 44 -7.38 -3.34 -14.22
N LYS A 45 -8.57 -3.01 -13.74
CA LYS A 45 -8.79 -2.75 -12.30
C LYS A 45 -9.15 -4.04 -11.57
N ALA A 46 -8.46 -4.33 -10.47
CA ALA A 46 -8.75 -5.45 -9.58
C ALA A 46 -9.18 -4.91 -8.21
N LEU A 47 -10.41 -5.23 -7.80
CA LEU A 47 -10.95 -4.70 -6.56
C LEU A 47 -10.65 -5.62 -5.38
N TYR A 48 -10.30 -5.04 -4.24
CA TYR A 48 -10.22 -5.73 -2.96
C TYR A 48 -10.99 -4.97 -1.88
N SER A 49 -11.39 -5.68 -0.83
CA SER A 49 -12.01 -5.10 0.36
C SER A 49 -11.61 -5.93 1.58
N PRO A 50 -11.18 -5.29 2.68
CA PRO A 50 -11.14 -5.94 3.99
C PRO A 50 -12.50 -6.53 4.34
N ASN A 51 -12.51 -7.65 5.08
CA ASN A 51 -13.76 -8.29 5.53
C ASN A 51 -14.36 -7.57 6.76
N ARG A 52 -13.54 -6.78 7.45
CA ARG A 52 -13.89 -5.98 8.63
C ARG A 52 -12.87 -4.85 8.77
N GLU A 53 -13.13 -3.96 9.71
CA GLU A 53 -12.16 -3.00 10.22
C GLU A 53 -11.61 -3.46 11.58
N ALA A 54 -10.56 -2.80 12.04
CA ALA A 54 -10.05 -2.97 13.40
C ALA A 54 -11.13 -2.58 14.43
N PHE A 55 -11.23 -3.35 15.51
CA PHE A 55 -12.26 -3.11 16.52
C PHE A 55 -11.97 -1.86 17.37
N PRO A 56 -13.00 -1.18 17.89
CA PRO A 56 -12.81 -0.05 18.81
C PRO A 56 -12.01 -0.40 20.06
N GLU A 57 -12.10 -1.64 20.54
CA GLU A 57 -11.41 -2.13 21.73
C GLU A 57 -9.93 -2.46 21.45
N THR A 58 -9.51 -2.53 20.19
CA THR A 58 -8.09 -2.64 19.83
C THR A 58 -7.35 -1.42 20.36
N HIS A 59 -6.23 -1.67 21.06
CA HIS A 59 -5.36 -0.62 21.58
C HIS A 59 -5.07 0.43 20.49
N HIS A 60 -5.32 1.70 20.80
CA HIS A 60 -5.34 2.78 19.81
C HIS A 60 -4.02 2.93 19.04
N TYR A 61 -2.89 2.58 19.65
CA TYR A 61 -1.59 2.52 18.96
C TYR A 61 -1.55 1.52 17.81
N VAL A 62 -2.15 0.33 17.98
CA VAL A 62 -2.03 -0.76 16.99
C VAL A 62 -3.23 -0.85 16.07
N ARG A 63 -4.31 -0.11 16.33
CA ARG A 63 -5.49 -0.06 15.44
C ARG A 63 -5.13 0.28 13.98
N PRO A 64 -4.24 1.26 13.68
CA PRO A 64 -3.78 1.50 12.31
C PRO A 64 -3.03 0.31 11.70
N LEU A 65 -2.20 -0.36 12.50
CA LEU A 65 -1.48 -1.57 12.08
C LEU A 65 -2.45 -2.73 11.79
N GLU A 66 -3.45 -2.96 12.65
CA GLU A 66 -4.47 -3.98 12.41
C GLU A 66 -5.22 -3.70 11.10
N ASN A 67 -5.62 -2.44 10.85
CA ASN A 67 -6.23 -2.05 9.58
C ASN A 67 -5.31 -2.32 8.38
N ALA A 68 -4.01 -2.05 8.49
CA ALA A 68 -3.04 -2.36 7.45
C ALA A 68 -2.93 -3.86 7.18
N VAL A 69 -2.89 -4.69 8.23
CA VAL A 69 -2.90 -6.16 8.11
C VAL A 69 -4.18 -6.64 7.41
N LEU A 70 -5.34 -6.12 7.78
CA LEU A 70 -6.63 -6.47 7.16
C LEU A 70 -6.66 -6.09 5.67
N GLN A 71 -6.09 -4.94 5.29
CA GLN A 71 -5.92 -4.55 3.89
C GLN A 71 -4.97 -5.47 3.15
N GLY A 72 -3.81 -5.79 3.72
CA GLY A 72 -2.85 -6.74 3.14
C GLY A 72 -3.48 -8.10 2.87
N GLN A 73 -4.27 -8.63 3.81
CA GLN A 73 -5.00 -9.89 3.62
C GLN A 73 -6.04 -9.81 2.51
N ALA A 74 -6.73 -8.68 2.37
CA ALA A 74 -7.67 -8.46 1.28
C ALA A 74 -6.96 -8.43 -0.09
N VAL A 75 -5.80 -7.77 -0.17
CA VAL A 75 -4.96 -7.80 -1.36
C VAL A 75 -4.50 -9.21 -1.66
N TYR A 76 -4.00 -9.96 -0.66
CA TYR A 76 -3.56 -11.35 -0.82
C TYR A 76 -4.65 -12.21 -1.48
N ARG A 77 -5.89 -12.15 -0.97
CA ARG A 77 -7.03 -12.89 -1.56
C ARG A 77 -7.37 -12.43 -2.97
N MET A 78 -7.24 -11.14 -3.27
CA MET A 78 -7.46 -10.59 -4.61
C MET A 78 -6.39 -11.10 -5.58
N VAL A 79 -5.11 -11.06 -5.20
CA VAL A 79 -4.03 -11.50 -6.07
C VAL A 79 -3.95 -13.02 -6.21
N GLU A 80 -4.41 -13.79 -5.23
CA GLU A 80 -4.59 -15.24 -5.35
C GLU A 80 -5.56 -15.60 -6.49
N LYS A 81 -6.69 -14.88 -6.59
CA LYS A 81 -7.64 -15.04 -7.69
C LYS A 81 -7.02 -14.66 -9.04
N LEU A 82 -6.25 -13.57 -9.09
CA LEU A 82 -5.53 -13.16 -10.30
C LEU A 82 -4.49 -14.21 -10.71
N LYS A 83 -3.74 -14.77 -9.74
CA LYS A 83 -2.76 -15.83 -9.96
C LYS A 83 -3.41 -17.09 -10.54
N ALA A 84 -4.57 -17.49 -10.03
CA ALA A 84 -5.36 -18.59 -10.58
C ALA A 84 -5.81 -18.34 -12.05
N GLN A 85 -5.92 -17.07 -12.45
CA GLN A 85 -6.20 -16.64 -13.83
C GLN A 85 -4.92 -16.39 -14.66
N GLY A 86 -3.77 -16.91 -14.21
CA GLY A 86 -2.49 -16.81 -14.91
C GLY A 86 -1.80 -15.45 -14.80
N PHE A 87 -2.27 -14.55 -13.93
CA PHE A 87 -1.58 -13.28 -13.68
C PHE A 87 -0.51 -13.44 -12.59
N ILE A 88 0.75 -13.50 -13.00
CA ILE A 88 1.91 -13.59 -12.11
C ILE A 88 2.79 -12.37 -12.43
N PRO A 89 2.80 -11.33 -11.59
CA PRO A 89 3.51 -10.09 -11.90
C PRO A 89 5.03 -10.31 -11.91
N ASP A 90 5.70 -9.67 -12.87
CA ASP A 90 7.14 -9.49 -12.87
C ASP A 90 7.53 -8.38 -11.88
N ILE A 91 6.69 -7.34 -11.79
CA ILE A 91 6.87 -6.16 -10.94
C ILE A 91 5.57 -5.89 -10.20
N VAL A 92 5.69 -5.64 -8.89
CA VAL A 92 4.64 -5.05 -8.06
C VAL A 92 5.13 -3.68 -7.60
N TYR A 93 4.35 -2.64 -7.86
CA TYR A 93 4.63 -1.28 -7.38
C TYR A 93 3.47 -0.78 -6.53
N GLY A 94 3.70 -0.63 -5.23
CA GLY A 94 2.64 -0.29 -4.29
C GLY A 94 3.00 0.84 -3.34
N HIS A 95 1.97 1.48 -2.80
CA HIS A 95 2.13 2.48 -1.75
C HIS A 95 2.30 1.80 -0.40
N SER A 96 3.35 2.22 0.31
CA SER A 96 3.77 1.66 1.60
C SER A 96 3.02 2.30 2.76
N GLY A 97 2.78 1.50 3.81
CA GLY A 97 2.32 2.01 5.10
C GLY A 97 0.82 1.87 5.37
N TRP A 98 -0.01 1.55 4.37
CA TRP A 98 -1.45 1.32 4.57
C TRP A 98 -1.87 -0.14 4.43
N GLY A 99 -0.93 -1.04 4.14
CA GLY A 99 -1.21 -2.48 4.05
C GLY A 99 -1.13 -3.15 2.67
N PRO A 100 -1.39 -2.48 1.52
CA PRO A 100 -1.52 -3.19 0.24
C PRO A 100 -0.32 -4.05 -0.16
N THR A 101 0.89 -3.70 0.26
CA THR A 101 2.15 -4.36 -0.11
C THR A 101 2.62 -5.45 0.87
N LEU A 102 2.05 -5.51 2.08
CA LEU A 102 2.63 -6.26 3.21
C LEU A 102 2.96 -7.73 2.92
N PHE A 103 2.09 -8.43 2.19
CA PHE A 103 2.17 -9.89 1.99
C PHE A 103 2.49 -10.28 0.54
N ILE A 104 2.97 -9.33 -0.28
CA ILE A 104 3.20 -9.58 -1.70
C ILE A 104 4.32 -10.61 -1.91
N LYS A 105 5.36 -10.59 -1.07
CA LYS A 105 6.47 -11.54 -1.15
C LYS A 105 6.07 -12.96 -0.78
N ASP A 106 5.03 -13.14 0.02
CA ASP A 106 4.55 -14.47 0.39
C ASP A 106 3.89 -15.19 -0.80
N ILE A 107 3.18 -14.45 -1.65
CA ILE A 107 2.47 -15.03 -2.79
C ILE A 107 3.23 -14.94 -4.12
N PHE A 108 4.04 -13.90 -4.28
CA PHE A 108 4.88 -13.62 -5.45
C PHE A 108 6.35 -13.38 -5.04
N PRO A 109 7.06 -14.38 -4.49
CA PRO A 109 8.42 -14.21 -3.99
C PRO A 109 9.42 -13.80 -5.08
N LYS A 110 9.14 -14.14 -6.34
CA LYS A 110 9.99 -13.81 -7.50
C LYS A 110 9.70 -12.44 -8.11
N ALA A 111 8.56 -11.82 -7.82
CA ALA A 111 8.23 -10.50 -8.35
C ALA A 111 9.11 -9.44 -7.70
N LYS A 112 9.55 -8.45 -8.47
CA LYS A 112 10.23 -7.28 -7.91
C LYS A 112 9.22 -6.37 -7.22
N LEU A 113 9.34 -6.23 -5.90
CA LEU A 113 8.49 -5.39 -5.08
C LEU A 113 9.14 -4.01 -4.93
N LEU A 114 8.52 -3.02 -5.56
CA LEU A 114 8.84 -1.61 -5.40
C LEU A 114 7.83 -1.01 -4.43
N CYS A 115 8.31 -0.32 -3.40
CA CYS A 115 7.45 0.37 -2.44
C CYS A 115 7.64 1.89 -2.56
N TYR A 116 6.52 2.60 -2.69
CA TYR A 116 6.48 4.06 -2.64
C TYR A 116 6.30 4.50 -1.18
N PHE A 117 7.35 5.10 -0.63
CA PHE A 117 7.41 5.57 0.75
C PHE A 117 7.10 7.08 0.77
N GLU A 118 5.82 7.41 0.90
CA GLU A 118 5.37 8.81 0.91
C GLU A 118 5.75 9.54 2.20
N TRP A 119 5.81 8.82 3.32
CA TRP A 119 6.05 9.41 4.63
C TRP A 119 6.75 8.45 5.58
N PHE A 120 7.46 9.01 6.56
CA PHE A 120 7.92 8.32 7.75
C PHE A 120 7.65 9.22 8.96
N TYR A 121 6.81 8.77 9.88
CA TYR A 121 6.27 9.63 10.93
C TYR A 121 7.29 9.90 12.03
N HIS A 122 7.43 11.18 12.39
CA HIS A 122 8.14 11.61 13.59
C HIS A 122 7.19 12.43 14.46
N ALA A 123 7.31 12.32 15.78
CA ALA A 123 6.47 13.12 16.68
C ALA A 123 6.88 14.60 16.66
N HIS A 124 8.18 14.87 16.56
CA HIS A 124 8.75 16.22 16.60
C HIS A 124 9.50 16.53 15.31
N GLY A 125 9.52 17.81 14.92
CA GLY A 125 10.15 18.31 13.69
C GLY A 125 9.44 17.82 12.42
N SER A 126 8.13 17.61 12.49
CA SER A 126 7.35 16.91 11.47
C SER A 126 5.94 17.50 11.34
N ASP A 127 4.96 16.70 10.91
CA ASP A 127 3.57 17.11 10.71
C ASP A 127 2.74 17.13 12.00
N ALA A 128 3.24 16.55 13.09
CA ALA A 128 2.47 16.36 14.32
C ALA A 128 2.63 17.48 15.36
N ASP A 129 3.74 18.23 15.34
CA ASP A 129 4.08 19.27 16.33
C ASP A 129 4.00 20.70 15.78
N PHE A 130 3.35 20.91 14.63
CA PHE A 130 3.36 22.20 13.94
C PHE A 130 2.51 23.29 14.62
N ASP A 131 1.47 22.91 15.38
CA ASP A 131 0.55 23.84 16.03
C ASP A 131 0.88 23.98 17.53
N PRO A 132 1.45 25.10 17.99
CA PRO A 132 1.77 25.31 19.39
C PRO A 132 0.55 25.35 20.31
N THR A 133 -0.65 25.54 19.77
CA THR A 133 -1.91 25.58 20.53
C THR A 133 -2.49 24.19 20.80
N ASP A 134 -1.98 23.15 20.12
CA ASP A 134 -2.36 21.74 20.30
C ASP A 134 -1.10 20.88 20.56
N PRO A 135 -0.48 21.00 21.74
CA PRO A 135 0.77 20.31 22.03
C PRO A 135 0.57 18.80 22.15
N LEU A 136 1.50 18.04 21.58
CA LEU A 136 1.51 16.57 21.67
C LEU A 136 1.66 16.10 23.13
N THR A 137 0.91 15.05 23.47
CA THR A 137 1.12 14.33 24.73
C THR A 137 2.18 13.25 24.57
N MET A 138 2.73 12.75 25.69
CA MET A 138 3.63 11.58 25.67
C MET A 138 2.97 10.33 25.03
N ASP A 139 1.64 10.20 25.17
CA ASP A 139 0.87 9.12 24.55
C ASP A 139 0.84 9.27 23.03
N ASP A 140 0.69 10.50 22.52
CA ASP A 140 0.72 10.79 21.08
C ASP A 140 2.09 10.47 20.47
N GLU A 141 3.18 10.85 21.14
CA GLU A 141 4.53 10.56 20.66
C GLU A 141 4.77 9.06 20.48
N ALA A 142 4.37 8.25 21.47
CA ALA A 142 4.48 6.80 21.42
C ALA A 142 3.57 6.21 20.33
N ARG A 143 2.33 6.70 20.22
CA ARG A 143 1.38 6.31 19.17
C ARG A 143 1.90 6.58 17.78
N ILE A 144 2.47 7.77 17.54
CA ILE A 144 3.04 8.19 16.25
C ILE A 144 4.18 7.27 15.86
N ARG A 145 5.06 6.88 16.79
CA ARG A 145 6.12 5.90 16.52
C ARG A 145 5.57 4.58 16.01
N ILE A 146 4.48 4.08 16.59
CA ILE A 146 3.86 2.81 16.18
C ILE A 146 3.19 2.90 14.81
N LYS A 147 2.73 4.08 14.36
CA LYS A 147 2.19 4.27 12.99
C LYS A 147 3.19 3.86 11.89
N ASN A 148 4.49 3.87 12.18
CA ASN A 148 5.53 3.44 11.23
C ASN A 148 5.64 1.91 11.07
N ALA A 149 4.96 1.11 11.88
CA ALA A 149 5.05 -0.35 11.83
C ALA A 149 4.83 -0.93 10.41
N PRO A 150 3.73 -0.64 9.68
CA PRO A 150 3.55 -1.14 8.31
C PRO A 150 4.63 -0.62 7.35
N ILE A 151 5.08 0.63 7.52
CA ILE A 151 6.15 1.21 6.69
C ILE A 151 7.47 0.45 6.86
N LEU A 152 7.83 0.13 8.12
CA LEU A 152 9.05 -0.63 8.42
C LEU A 152 8.96 -2.07 7.90
N ILE A 153 7.79 -2.71 7.95
CA ILE A 153 7.58 -4.04 7.37
C ILE A 153 7.77 -3.99 5.85
N ASP A 154 7.19 -3.00 5.18
CA ASP A 154 7.36 -2.80 3.74
C ASP A 154 8.82 -2.52 3.38
N LEU A 155 9.52 -1.69 4.17
CA LEU A 155 10.94 -1.38 3.98
C LEU A 155 11.82 -2.63 4.06
N CYS A 156 11.57 -3.51 5.04
CA CYS A 156 12.29 -4.77 5.19
C CYS A 156 12.01 -5.77 4.05
N SER A 157 10.83 -5.68 3.41
CA SER A 157 10.36 -6.70 2.46
C SER A 157 10.52 -6.30 0.99
N CYS A 158 10.64 -5.01 0.70
CA CYS A 158 10.76 -4.52 -0.67
C CYS A 158 12.14 -4.81 -1.29
N ASP A 159 12.19 -4.95 -2.62
CA ASP A 159 13.47 -5.01 -3.34
C ASP A 159 14.08 -3.61 -3.51
N GLN A 160 13.23 -2.58 -3.63
CA GLN A 160 13.61 -1.18 -3.79
C GLN A 160 12.54 -0.27 -3.20
N GLY A 161 12.99 0.82 -2.57
CA GLY A 161 12.14 1.90 -2.10
C GLY A 161 12.28 3.16 -2.96
N ILE A 162 11.17 3.85 -3.16
CA ILE A 162 11.12 5.17 -3.79
C ILE A 162 10.53 6.14 -2.78
N ALA A 163 11.31 7.16 -2.41
CA ALA A 163 10.84 8.31 -1.65
C ALA A 163 10.76 9.53 -2.59
N PRO A 164 9.63 10.25 -2.65
CA PRO A 164 9.46 11.40 -3.55
C PRO A 164 10.14 12.69 -3.05
N THR A 165 10.92 12.63 -1.98
CA THR A 165 11.61 13.76 -1.32
C THR A 165 13.07 13.44 -1.05
#